data_AF-A0A183L4S2-F1
#
_entry.id   AF-A0A183L4S2-F1
#
_cell.length_a   1.000
_cell.length_b   1.000
_cell.length_c   1.000
_cell.angle_alpha   90.00
_cell.angle_beta   90.00
_cell.angle_gamma   90.00
#
_symmetry.space_group_name_H-M   'P 1'
#
loop_
_entity.id
_entity.type
_entity.pdbx_description
1 polymer ?
#
loop_
_entity_poly.entity_id
_entity_poly.type
_entity_poly.pdbx_seq_one_letter_code
_entity_poly.pdbx_strand_id
1 'polypeptide(L)' 'MIRESEGITPKVFARYEMGKEDCISVANNTADDIISKLKTLDRV' A
#
# COMPACT_ATOMS: atom_id res chain seq x y z
N MET A 1 -7.31 -6.74 2.18
CA MET A 1 -7.90 -6.47 3.52
C MET A 1 -7.76 -4.99 3.81
N ILE A 2 -8.82 -4.30 4.21
CA ILE A 2 -8.78 -2.89 4.65
C ILE A 2 -8.88 -2.89 6.18
N ARG A 3 -8.07 -2.07 6.85
CA ARG A 3 -8.08 -1.90 8.30
C ARG A 3 -8.16 -0.43 8.64
N GLU A 4 -9.23 -0.06 9.33
CA GLU A 4 -9.45 1.31 9.82
C GLU A 4 -8.82 1.46 11.20
N SER A 5 -8.18 2.58 11.44
CA SER A 5 -7.46 2.85 12.69
C SER A 5 -7.25 4.36 12.84
N GLU A 6 -7.18 4.85 14.08
CA GLU A 6 -6.96 6.25 14.41
C GLU A 6 -5.50 6.50 14.85
N GLY A 7 -4.97 7.69 14.59
CA GLY A 7 -3.63 8.10 15.03
C GLY A 7 -2.47 7.42 14.28
N ILE A 8 -2.75 6.77 13.15
CA ILE A 8 -1.74 6.10 12.32
C ILE A 8 -1.52 6.80 10.98
N THR A 9 -0.32 6.63 10.40
CA THR A 9 -0.08 6.99 9.00
C THR A 9 -0.58 5.86 8.10
N PRO A 10 -1.48 6.13 7.13
CA PRO A 10 -2.02 5.10 6.26
C PRO A 10 -0.95 4.53 5.33
N LYS A 11 -0.93 3.20 5.23
CA LYS A 11 0.03 2.43 4.43
C LYS A 11 -0.67 1.27 3.73
N VAL A 12 -0.12 0.85 2.60
CA VAL A 12 -0.55 -0.36 1.88
C VAL A 12 0.57 -1.38 1.95
N PHE A 13 0.19 -2.62 2.27
CA PHE A 13 1.08 -3.76 2.31
C PHE A 13 0.68 -4.75 1.21
N ALA A 14 1.63 -5.12 0.36
CA ALA A 14 1.47 -6.19 -0.62
C ALA A 14 2.22 -7.42 -0.13
N ARG A 15 1.51 -8.53 0.02
CA ARG A 15 2.10 -9.83 0.39
C ARG A 15 2.14 -10.73 -0.82
N TYR A 16 3.29 -11.34 -1.03
CA TYR A 16 3.56 -12.25 -2.13
C TYR A 16 3.81 -13.66 -1.59
N GLU A 17 4.13 -14.58 -2.50
CA GLU A 17 4.49 -15.95 -2.13
C GLU A 17 5.71 -16.01 -1.21
N MET A 18 5.82 -17.14 -0.49
CA MET A 18 6.92 -17.42 0.44
C MET A 18 7.08 -16.37 1.55
N GLY A 19 6.01 -15.66 1.89
CA GLY A 19 6.00 -14.68 2.98
C GLY A 19 6.72 -13.37 2.67
N LYS A 20 7.06 -13.10 1.40
CA LYS A 20 7.62 -11.81 1.00
C LYS A 20 6.57 -10.71 1.12
N GLU A 21 6.96 -9.52 1.56
CA GLU A 21 6.07 -8.37 1.71
C GLU A 21 6.78 -7.08 1.26
N ASP A 22 6.02 -6.20 0.63
CA ASP A 22 6.37 -4.79 0.41
C ASP A 22 5.38 -3.88 1.12
N CYS A 23 5.83 -2.65 1.41
CA CYS A 23 5.01 -1.62 2.03
C CYS A 23 5.24 -0.27 1.35
N ILE A 24 4.15 0.45 1.08
CA ILE A 24 4.17 1.84 0.62
C ILE A 24 3.35 2.74 1.54
N SER A 25 3.78 4.00 1.68
CA SER A 25 2.97 5.05 2.29
C SER A 25 2.02 5.66 1.27
N VAL A 26 0.78 5.89 1.69
CA VAL A 26 -0.25 6.59 0.92
C VAL A 26 -0.69 7.90 1.60
N ALA A 27 0.01 8.33 2.64
CA ALA A 27 -0.27 9.58 3.33
C ALA A 27 -0.01 10.79 2.43
N ASN A 28 -0.92 11.77 2.48
CA ASN A 28 -0.84 13.02 1.73
C ASN A 28 -0.79 12.82 0.19
N ASN A 29 -1.39 11.75 -0.32
CA ASN A 29 -1.48 11.47 -1.75
C ASN A 29 -2.91 11.67 -2.27
N THR A 30 -3.01 12.10 -3.52
CA THR A 30 -4.28 12.07 -4.26
C THR A 30 -4.66 10.63 -4.61
N ALA A 31 -5.91 10.41 -5.02
CA ALA A 31 -6.33 9.09 -5.49
C ALA A 31 -5.48 8.59 -6.68
N ASP A 32 -5.17 9.47 -7.64
CA ASP A 32 -4.36 9.13 -8.82
C ASP A 32 -2.91 8.77 -8.46
N ASP A 33 -2.32 9.46 -7.48
CA ASP A 33 -1.00 9.12 -6.94
C ASP A 33 -1.02 7.74 -6.28
N ILE A 34 -2.05 7.45 -5.49
CA ILE A 34 -2.20 6.15 -4.82
C ILE A 34 -2.33 5.04 -5.86
N ILE A 35 -3.16 5.22 -6.88
CA ILE A 35 -3.30 4.25 -7.99
C ILE A 35 -1.96 4.02 -8.68
N SER A 36 -1.19 5.09 -8.94
CA SER A 36 0.12 4.99 -9.57
C SER A 36 1.12 4.22 -8.70
N LYS A 37 1.12 4.45 -7.38
CA LYS A 37 1.96 3.70 -6.43
C LYS A 37 1.53 2.24 -6.28
N LEU A 38 0.23 1.94 -6.34
CA LEU A 38 -0.25 0.55 -6.28
C LEU A 38 0.28 -0.27 -7.45
N LYS A 39 0.42 0.33 -8.63
CA LYS A 39 1.02 -0.34 -9.80
C LYS A 39 2.49 -0.73 -9.58
N THR A 40 3.24 -0.08 -8.69
CA THR A 40 4.63 -0.46 -8.39
C THR A 40 4.73 -1.70 -7.51
N LEU A 41 3.62 -2.13 -6.91
CA LEU A 41 3.52 -3.36 -6.11
C LEU A 41 3.09 -4.57 -6.95
N ASP A 42 2.72 -4.36 -8.21
CA ASP A 42 2.38 -5.43 -9.13
C ASP A 42 3.68 -6.07 -9.66
N ARG A 43 4.15 -7.11 -8.95
CA ARG A 43 5.30 -7.92 -9.34
C ARG A 43 4.81 -9.10 -10.17
N VAL A 44 4.67 -8.87 -11.48
CA VAL A 44 4.42 -9.92 -12.49
C VAL A 44 5.62 -10.83 -12.62
#